data_AF-A0A316A9X9-F1
#
_entry.id   AF-A0A316A9X9-F1
#
_cell.length_a   1.000
_cell.length_b   1.000
_cell.length_c   1.000
_cell.angle_alpha   90.00
_cell.angle_beta   90.00
_cell.angle_gamma   90.00
#
_symmetry.space_group_name_H-M   'P 1'
#
loop_
_entity.id
_entity.type
_entity.pdbx_description
1 polymer ?
#
loop_
_entity_poly.entity_id
_entity_poly.type
_entity_poly.pdbx_seq_one_letter_code
_entity_poly.pdbx_strand_id
1 'polypeptide(L)'
;MQTQQVVVGIGPLDPADVVRVARDGAGVRVSEEALAEIRRTRAVIEGLAADTQPHYGVSTGFGALATTHIPVEKRAVLQRSLIRSHAAGSGPEVEREVVRALMLLRLSTLATGRTGVRAETVLAYAGMLDAGLTPLVFEYGSLGCSGDLAPLSHVALALMGEGEVRDADGVRRPAGEALRAHGIEPVVLAEKEGLALVNGTDGMLGMLVLAMADLETLLTTADVAAAMSVEALLGTDAVFAADLQALRPHPGQAASAANLRALLADSGVMASHRTPACTRVQDAYSLRCSPQVHGAARDTLAHAALVAGRELASAVDNPVVTPDGRVESNGNFHGAPVAYVLDFLAIVTADVASISERRTDRFLDASRSNGLPPFLSHDPGVDSGLMIAQYTSAGIVSELKRLAAPASVDSIPSSAMQEDHVSMGWAAARKLRRAVDGLRRVLAIELLTAARGLDLRAGLQPAPATAAVRDTLRAAGVGGPGPDRYLAPDIEAVVRALSGGLVLAAAQSTLSAHPLL
;
A
#
# COMPACT_ATOMS: atom_id res chain seq x y z
N MET A 1 22.71 12.34 6.42
CA MET A 1 22.05 13.34 5.55
C MET A 1 20.77 13.75 6.27
N GLN A 2 20.54 15.04 6.53
CA GLN A 2 19.24 15.50 7.01
C GLN A 2 18.22 15.19 5.90
N THR A 3 17.40 14.16 6.10
CA THR A 3 16.25 13.89 5.24
C THR A 3 15.36 15.13 5.27
N GLN A 4 15.10 15.71 4.10
CA GLN A 4 14.29 16.92 3.97
C GLN A 4 12.94 16.73 4.68
N GLN A 5 12.66 17.51 5.72
CA GLN A 5 11.42 17.39 6.50
C GLN A 5 10.19 17.65 5.61
N VAL A 6 9.16 16.83 5.79
CA VAL A 6 7.83 17.06 5.22
C VAL A 6 7.11 18.12 6.06
N VAL A 7 6.51 19.11 5.39
CA VAL A 7 5.81 20.22 6.03
C VAL A 7 4.31 19.94 5.98
N VAL A 8 3.69 19.76 7.14
CA VAL A 8 2.24 19.55 7.25
C VAL A 8 1.54 20.91 7.35
N GLY A 9 0.74 21.23 6.33
CA GLY A 9 -0.05 22.45 6.22
C GLY A 9 -1.54 22.23 6.48
N ILE A 10 -2.34 23.24 6.13
CA ILE A 10 -3.82 23.14 6.12
C ILE A 10 -4.38 22.37 4.92
N GLY A 11 -3.57 22.21 3.87
CA GLY A 11 -3.92 21.55 2.63
C GLY A 11 -3.59 20.05 2.63
N PRO A 12 -3.97 19.32 1.55
CA PRO A 12 -3.67 17.91 1.42
C PRO A 12 -2.16 17.64 1.39
N LEU A 13 -1.76 16.50 1.96
CA LEU A 13 -0.43 15.96 1.75
C LEU A 13 -0.30 15.34 0.35
N ASP A 14 0.89 15.46 -0.23
CA ASP A 14 1.26 14.68 -1.40
C ASP A 14 1.38 13.19 -1.00
N PRO A 15 0.78 12.25 -1.74
CA PRO A 15 0.96 10.81 -1.49
C PRO A 15 2.43 10.39 -1.37
N ALA A 16 3.34 10.99 -2.15
CA ALA A 16 4.77 10.71 -2.09
C ALA A 16 5.40 11.11 -0.75
N ASP A 17 4.93 12.21 -0.15
CA ASP A 17 5.39 12.63 1.19
C ASP A 17 4.93 11.66 2.28
N VAL A 18 3.74 11.07 2.13
CA VAL A 18 3.28 9.99 3.01
C VAL A 18 4.22 8.79 2.96
N VAL A 19 4.60 8.36 1.76
CA VAL A 19 5.57 7.27 1.56
C VAL A 19 6.93 7.61 2.17
N ARG A 20 7.46 8.82 1.93
CA ARG A 20 8.76 9.28 2.45
C ARG A 20 8.82 9.28 3.99
N VAL A 21 7.75 9.72 4.65
CA VAL A 21 7.69 9.69 6.12
C VAL A 21 7.55 8.26 6.61
N ALA A 22 6.68 7.46 5.99
CA ALA A 22 6.37 6.10 6.41
C ALA A 22 7.56 5.14 6.25
N ARG A 23 8.25 5.17 5.12
CA ARG A 23 9.31 4.22 4.74
C ARG A 23 10.71 4.78 4.92
N ASP A 24 10.94 6.01 4.46
CA ASP A 24 12.30 6.58 4.38
C ASP A 24 12.72 7.35 5.63
N GLY A 25 11.82 7.43 6.63
CA GLY A 25 12.10 8.12 7.89
C GLY A 25 12.26 9.63 7.71
N ALA A 26 11.60 10.24 6.73
CA ALA A 26 11.57 11.70 6.62
C ALA A 26 10.96 12.31 7.90
N GLY A 27 11.63 13.34 8.42
CA GLY A 27 11.16 14.12 9.56
C GLY A 27 9.92 14.94 9.21
N VAL A 28 9.23 15.45 10.22
CA VAL A 28 7.93 16.14 10.04
C VAL A 28 7.91 17.43 10.85
N ARG A 29 7.45 18.52 10.23
CA ARG A 29 7.16 19.77 10.94
C ARG A 29 5.81 20.33 10.51
N VAL A 30 5.15 21.06 11.40
CA VAL A 30 3.86 21.70 11.13
C VAL A 30 4.10 23.15 10.69
N SER A 31 3.35 23.62 9.71
CA SER A 31 3.45 25.00 9.23
C SER A 31 2.89 26.01 10.24
N GLU A 32 3.42 27.24 10.24
CA GLU A 32 2.89 28.33 11.08
C GLU A 32 1.43 28.68 10.75
N GLU A 33 1.04 28.54 9.47
CA GLU A 33 -0.35 28.72 9.03
C GLU A 33 -1.29 27.70 9.68
N ALA A 34 -0.91 26.42 9.67
CA ALA A 34 -1.68 25.38 10.35
C ALA A 34 -1.76 25.62 11.86
N LEU A 35 -0.66 26.03 12.51
CA LEU A 35 -0.67 26.36 13.94
C LEU A 35 -1.58 27.56 14.26
N ALA A 36 -1.62 28.58 13.39
CA ALA A 36 -2.52 29.71 13.54
C ALA A 36 -4.00 29.28 13.43
N GLU A 37 -4.33 28.44 12.45
CA GLU A 37 -5.69 27.93 12.26
C GLU A 37 -6.13 27.01 13.41
N ILE A 38 -5.23 26.15 13.92
CA ILE A 38 -5.46 25.33 15.12
C ILE A 38 -5.79 26.23 16.33
N ARG A 39 -4.98 27.26 16.60
CA ARG A 39 -5.23 28.18 17.72
C ARG A 39 -6.57 28.91 17.58
N ARG A 40 -6.91 29.34 16.36
CA ARG A 40 -8.18 30.03 16.06
C ARG A 40 -9.39 29.14 16.38
N THR A 41 -9.36 27.88 15.94
CA THR A 41 -10.46 26.94 16.15
C THR A 41 -10.50 26.38 17.57
N ARG A 42 -9.35 26.31 18.25
CA ARG A 42 -9.29 25.97 19.69
C ARG A 42 -10.09 26.96 20.54
N ALA A 43 -10.00 28.27 20.25
CA ALA A 43 -10.76 29.29 20.96
C ALA A 43 -12.28 29.07 20.89
N VAL A 44 -12.79 28.48 19.80
CA VAL A 44 -14.20 28.08 19.67
C VAL A 44 -14.56 26.99 20.68
N ILE A 45 -13.73 25.93 20.77
CA ILE A 45 -13.96 24.83 21.71
C ILE A 45 -13.91 25.33 23.15
N GLU A 46 -12.97 26.21 23.48
CA GLU A 46 -12.84 26.79 24.82
C GLU A 46 -14.05 27.65 25.19
N GLY A 47 -14.60 28.43 24.24
CA GLY A 47 -15.84 29.17 24.44
C GLY A 47 -17.03 28.26 24.74
N LEU A 48 -17.16 27.15 24.00
CA LEU A 48 -18.26 26.18 24.18
C LEU A 48 -18.10 25.32 25.44
N ALA A 49 -16.86 25.08 25.89
CA ALA A 49 -16.62 24.36 27.13
C ALA A 49 -17.17 25.13 28.34
N ALA A 50 -17.24 26.47 28.28
CA ALA A 50 -17.84 27.30 29.31
C ALA A 50 -19.37 27.42 29.19
N ASP A 51 -19.97 26.89 28.12
CA ASP A 51 -21.43 26.95 27.92
C ASP A 51 -22.17 25.97 28.85
N THR A 52 -23.35 26.40 29.30
CA THR A 52 -24.31 25.60 30.05
C THR A 52 -25.08 24.62 29.16
N GLN A 53 -25.15 24.87 27.86
CA GLN A 53 -25.74 23.94 26.88
C GLN A 53 -24.78 22.76 26.61
N PRO A 54 -25.30 21.52 26.51
CA PRO A 54 -24.47 20.36 26.21
C PRO A 54 -24.01 20.34 24.75
N HIS A 55 -22.72 20.08 24.53
CA HIS A 55 -22.08 19.96 23.22
C HIS A 55 -21.39 18.59 23.09
N TYR A 56 -21.73 17.85 22.03
CA TYR A 56 -21.22 16.50 21.79
C TYR A 56 -19.68 16.47 21.77
N GLY A 57 -19.07 15.53 22.49
CA GLY A 57 -17.61 15.36 22.55
C GLY A 57 -16.85 16.47 23.31
N VAL A 58 -17.54 17.51 23.79
CA VAL A 58 -16.97 18.61 24.60
C VAL A 58 -17.47 18.52 26.04
N SER A 59 -18.79 18.50 26.26
CA SER A 59 -19.42 18.46 27.59
C SER A 59 -20.35 17.25 27.81
N THR A 60 -20.35 16.28 26.88
CA THR A 60 -21.10 15.02 26.98
C THR A 60 -20.19 13.78 26.86
N GLY A 61 -20.74 12.60 27.14
CA GLY A 61 -20.11 11.30 26.81
C GLY A 61 -20.04 11.00 25.30
N PHE A 62 -19.52 9.83 24.94
CA PHE A 62 -19.26 9.40 23.56
C PHE A 62 -20.15 8.23 23.12
N GLY A 63 -20.43 8.10 21.82
CA GLY A 63 -21.18 6.97 21.24
C GLY A 63 -22.55 6.80 21.91
N ALA A 64 -22.86 5.60 22.39
CA ALA A 64 -24.10 5.31 23.11
C ALA A 64 -24.33 6.16 24.38
N LEU A 65 -23.30 6.85 24.88
CA LEU A 65 -23.37 7.74 26.05
C LEU A 65 -23.45 9.23 25.69
N ALA A 66 -23.74 9.57 24.43
CA ALA A 66 -23.82 10.95 23.93
C ALA A 66 -24.80 11.86 24.69
N THR A 67 -25.82 11.30 25.34
CA THR A 67 -26.83 12.05 26.10
C THR A 67 -26.46 12.31 27.56
N THR A 68 -25.29 11.82 28.01
CA THR A 68 -24.83 11.98 29.40
C THR A 68 -23.99 13.25 29.56
N HIS A 69 -24.46 14.22 30.36
CA HIS A 69 -23.71 15.43 30.68
C HIS A 69 -22.51 15.14 31.60
N ILE A 70 -21.38 15.80 31.33
CA ILE A 70 -20.11 15.60 32.04
C ILE A 70 -19.71 16.89 32.79
N PRO A 71 -19.64 16.84 34.14
CA PRO A 71 -19.15 17.94 34.96
C PRO A 71 -17.73 18.38 34.56
N VAL A 72 -17.44 19.67 34.66
CA VAL A 72 -16.17 20.29 34.23
C VAL A 72 -14.95 19.56 34.81
N GLU A 73 -14.97 19.26 36.10
CA GLU A 73 -13.89 18.60 36.83
C GLU A 73 -13.63 17.15 36.36
N LYS A 74 -14.57 16.53 35.64
CA LYS A 74 -14.44 15.18 35.09
C LYS A 74 -14.06 15.16 33.61
N ARG A 75 -14.01 16.30 32.92
CA ARG A 75 -13.79 16.34 31.46
C ARG A 75 -12.38 15.88 31.07
N ALA A 76 -11.33 16.33 31.76
CA ALA A 76 -9.97 15.83 31.51
C ALA A 76 -9.85 14.31 31.77
N VAL A 77 -10.51 13.82 32.82
CA VAL A 77 -10.56 12.38 33.13
C VAL A 77 -11.30 11.61 32.04
N LEU A 78 -12.39 12.15 31.49
CA LEU A 78 -13.15 11.55 30.40
C LEU A 78 -12.26 11.32 29.17
N GLN A 79 -11.49 12.31 28.74
CA GLN A 79 -10.63 12.22 27.55
C GLN A 79 -9.55 11.15 27.72
N ARG A 80 -8.90 11.11 28.89
CA ARG A 80 -7.91 10.07 29.22
C ARG A 80 -8.53 8.67 29.30
N SER A 81 -9.69 8.56 29.92
CA SER A 81 -10.40 7.27 30.05
C SER A 81 -10.88 6.74 28.70
N LEU A 82 -11.26 7.62 27.78
CA LEU A 82 -11.56 7.26 26.39
C LEU A 82 -10.35 6.57 25.75
N ILE A 83 -9.19 7.23 25.73
CA ILE A 83 -7.98 6.68 25.11
C ILE A 83 -7.61 5.31 25.70
N ARG A 84 -7.59 5.20 27.03
CA ARG A 84 -7.22 3.95 27.71
C ARG A 84 -8.19 2.80 27.42
N SER A 85 -9.50 3.07 27.39
CA SER A 85 -10.48 2.02 27.12
C SER A 85 -10.54 1.62 25.65
N HIS A 86 -10.23 2.55 24.74
CA HIS A 86 -10.29 2.33 23.30
C HIS A 86 -8.99 1.77 22.74
N ALA A 87 -7.85 1.87 23.45
CA ALA A 87 -6.59 1.19 23.15
C ALA A 87 -6.68 -0.35 23.38
N ALA A 88 -7.71 -0.97 22.78
CA ALA A 88 -8.09 -2.37 22.94
C ALA A 88 -7.70 -3.23 21.72
N GLY A 89 -6.72 -2.75 20.93
CA GLY A 89 -6.18 -3.52 19.80
C GLY A 89 -5.53 -4.85 20.24
N SER A 90 -5.60 -5.86 19.38
CA SER A 90 -5.07 -7.22 19.63
C SER A 90 -4.47 -7.86 18.36
N GLY A 91 -3.73 -8.95 18.51
CA GLY A 91 -3.07 -9.67 17.42
C GLY A 91 -1.61 -9.25 17.20
N PRO A 92 -1.03 -9.59 16.04
CA PRO A 92 0.33 -9.18 15.70
C PRO A 92 0.50 -7.66 15.67
N GLU A 93 1.71 -7.20 15.95
CA GLU A 93 2.09 -5.81 15.78
C GLU A 93 2.01 -5.42 14.30
N VAL A 94 1.42 -4.25 14.04
CA VAL A 94 1.33 -3.64 12.72
C VAL A 94 2.69 -3.05 12.33
N GLU A 95 3.02 -3.12 11.04
CA GLU A 95 4.32 -2.72 10.53
C GLU A 95 4.57 -1.22 10.76
N ARG A 96 5.83 -0.88 11.08
CA ARG A 96 6.27 0.50 11.38
C ARG A 96 5.81 1.52 10.33
N GLU A 97 5.92 1.19 9.04
CA GLU A 97 5.49 2.08 7.96
C GLU A 97 3.99 2.43 8.03
N VAL A 98 3.15 1.48 8.42
CA VAL A 98 1.70 1.69 8.54
C VAL A 98 1.39 2.58 9.72
N VAL A 99 2.03 2.35 10.86
CA VAL A 99 1.84 3.20 12.05
C VAL A 99 2.33 4.62 11.79
N ARG A 100 3.45 4.79 11.08
CA ARG A 100 3.95 6.12 10.70
C ARG A 100 3.03 6.84 9.70
N ALA A 101 2.46 6.12 8.72
CA ALA A 101 1.46 6.69 7.82
C ALA A 101 0.17 7.08 8.57
N LEU A 102 -0.33 6.21 9.44
CA LEU A 102 -1.47 6.45 10.33
C LEU A 102 -1.26 7.75 11.14
N MET A 103 -0.07 7.88 11.75
CA MET A 103 0.32 9.05 12.52
C MET A 103 0.35 10.32 11.66
N LEU A 104 1.03 10.28 10.51
CA LEU A 104 1.16 11.45 9.65
C LEU A 104 -0.20 11.95 9.15
N LEU A 105 -1.09 11.03 8.75
CA LEU A 105 -2.40 11.38 8.23
C LEU A 105 -3.31 11.94 9.32
N ARG A 106 -3.24 11.39 10.54
CA ARG A 106 -3.92 11.99 11.69
C ARG A 106 -3.41 13.41 11.94
N LEU A 107 -2.09 13.60 11.94
CA LEU A 107 -1.47 14.91 12.09
C LEU A 107 -1.93 15.89 10.98
N SER A 108 -2.03 15.43 9.74
CA SER A 108 -2.57 16.21 8.61
C SER A 108 -4.00 16.66 8.89
N THR A 109 -4.85 15.76 9.36
CA THR A 109 -6.24 16.09 9.73
C THR A 109 -6.29 17.11 10.87
N LEU A 110 -5.46 16.95 11.90
CA LEU A 110 -5.36 17.91 13.00
C LEU A 110 -4.88 19.30 12.51
N ALA A 111 -3.95 19.33 11.57
CA ALA A 111 -3.37 20.55 11.00
C ALA A 111 -4.35 21.39 10.19
N THR A 112 -5.46 20.81 9.70
CA THR A 112 -6.54 21.57 9.06
C THR A 112 -7.24 22.57 10.00
N GLY A 113 -7.05 22.41 11.32
CA GLY A 113 -7.75 23.16 12.36
C GLY A 113 -9.23 22.79 12.51
N ARG A 114 -9.75 21.80 11.79
CA ARG A 114 -11.18 21.45 11.88
C ARG A 114 -11.52 20.56 13.07
N THR A 115 -10.54 20.20 13.89
CA THR A 115 -10.70 19.24 15.00
C THR A 115 -10.70 19.88 16.38
N GLY A 116 -10.31 21.15 16.54
CA GLY A 116 -10.35 21.85 17.84
C GLY A 116 -9.34 21.38 18.89
N VAL A 117 -8.27 20.71 18.46
CA VAL A 117 -7.12 20.35 19.31
C VAL A 117 -6.27 21.56 19.68
N ARG A 118 -5.39 21.41 20.67
CA ARG A 118 -4.39 22.42 21.00
C ARG A 118 -3.13 22.29 20.16
N ALA A 119 -2.40 23.40 20.02
CA ALA A 119 -1.16 23.44 19.27
C ALA A 119 -0.08 22.54 19.90
N GLU A 120 -0.02 22.47 21.22
CA GLU A 120 0.96 21.66 21.96
C GLU A 120 0.77 20.16 21.67
N THR A 121 -0.47 19.70 21.57
CA THR A 121 -0.81 18.32 21.19
C THR A 121 -0.28 18.00 19.79
N VAL A 122 -0.52 18.90 18.83
CA VAL A 122 -0.06 18.76 17.44
C VAL A 122 1.47 18.77 17.34
N LEU A 123 2.13 19.64 18.09
CA LEU A 123 3.59 19.74 18.12
C LEU A 123 4.23 18.49 18.76
N ALA A 124 3.68 17.97 19.85
CA ALA A 124 4.14 16.73 20.46
C ALA A 124 3.97 15.53 19.52
N TYR A 125 2.84 15.47 18.81
CA TYR A 125 2.56 14.42 17.82
C TYR A 125 3.55 14.46 16.64
N ALA A 126 3.82 15.66 16.10
CA ALA A 126 4.85 15.85 15.08
C ALA A 126 6.25 15.50 15.60
N GLY A 127 6.55 15.86 16.85
CA GLY A 127 7.80 15.51 17.53
C GLY A 127 8.03 14.00 17.62
N MET A 128 6.98 13.20 17.89
CA MET A 128 7.10 11.73 17.89
C MET A 128 7.51 11.18 16.53
N LEU A 129 6.89 11.68 15.45
CA LEU A 129 7.22 11.29 14.08
C LEU A 129 8.66 11.65 13.70
N ASP A 130 9.09 12.86 14.05
CA ASP A 130 10.43 13.40 13.78
C ASP A 130 11.52 12.67 14.59
N ALA A 131 11.23 12.32 15.85
CA ALA A 131 12.09 11.49 16.70
C ALA A 131 12.13 10.00 16.29
N GLY A 132 11.34 9.59 15.29
CA GLY A 132 11.27 8.21 14.85
C GLY A 132 10.56 7.25 15.80
N LEU A 133 9.86 7.78 16.81
CA LEU A 133 9.12 7.01 17.81
C LEU A 133 7.82 6.48 17.21
N THR A 134 7.67 5.16 17.21
CA THR A 134 6.53 4.46 16.58
C THR A 134 5.74 3.70 17.65
N PRO A 135 4.50 4.10 18.00
CA PRO A 135 3.66 3.37 18.96
C PRO A 135 3.38 1.92 18.55
N LEU A 136 3.21 1.04 19.54
CA LEU A 136 2.78 -0.33 19.28
C LEU A 136 1.28 -0.35 18.95
N VAL A 137 0.96 -0.66 17.70
CA VAL A 137 -0.41 -0.81 17.18
C VAL A 137 -0.61 -2.26 16.75
N PHE A 138 -1.82 -2.79 16.90
CA PHE A 138 -2.12 -4.20 16.65
C PHE A 138 -3.15 -4.41 15.53
N GLU A 139 -3.11 -5.58 14.90
CA GLU A 139 -3.83 -5.89 13.67
C GLU A 139 -5.38 -5.88 13.82
N TYR A 140 -5.92 -6.26 14.97
CA TYR A 140 -7.36 -6.34 15.20
C TYR A 140 -7.85 -5.21 16.10
N GLY A 141 -9.03 -4.65 15.76
CA GLY A 141 -9.74 -3.68 16.61
C GLY A 141 -10.47 -2.57 15.85
N SER A 142 -10.02 -2.19 14.65
CA SER A 142 -10.73 -1.20 13.83
C SER A 142 -11.85 -1.83 13.00
N LEU A 143 -13.00 -1.14 12.95
CA LEU A 143 -14.14 -1.42 12.08
C LEU A 143 -14.21 -0.46 10.87
N GLY A 144 -13.34 0.55 10.83
CA GLY A 144 -13.27 1.53 9.74
C GLY A 144 -14.46 2.49 9.61
N CYS A 145 -15.24 2.71 10.68
CA CYS A 145 -16.54 3.39 10.60
C CYS A 145 -16.80 4.45 11.66
N SER A 146 -15.95 4.56 12.67
CA SER A 146 -15.98 5.55 13.74
C SER A 146 -14.58 6.16 13.89
N GLY A 147 -13.82 6.09 12.79
CA GLY A 147 -12.37 6.10 12.75
C GLY A 147 -11.71 4.73 12.98
N ASP A 148 -10.41 4.66 12.76
CA ASP A 148 -9.53 3.58 13.21
C ASP A 148 -9.29 3.69 14.73
N LEU A 149 -10.38 3.67 15.51
CA LEU A 149 -10.43 4.01 16.94
C LEU A 149 -9.34 3.29 17.74
N ALA A 150 -9.30 1.97 17.69
CA ALA A 150 -8.35 1.20 18.49
C ALA A 150 -6.89 1.45 18.08
N PRO A 151 -6.52 1.39 16.79
CA PRO A 151 -5.19 1.79 16.33
C PRO A 151 -4.77 3.21 16.75
N LEU A 152 -5.63 4.21 16.53
CA LEU A 152 -5.32 5.59 16.88
C LEU A 152 -5.29 5.81 18.39
N SER A 153 -6.06 5.05 19.17
CA SER A 153 -6.02 5.10 20.63
C SER A 153 -4.69 4.59 21.18
N HIS A 154 -4.07 3.58 20.57
CA HIS A 154 -2.71 3.15 20.93
C HIS A 154 -1.68 4.26 20.67
N VAL A 155 -1.84 5.02 19.57
CA VAL A 155 -0.99 6.18 19.28
C VAL A 155 -1.20 7.31 20.30
N ALA A 156 -2.45 7.64 20.60
CA ALA A 156 -2.80 8.65 21.60
C ALA A 156 -2.35 8.25 23.02
N LEU A 157 -2.38 6.96 23.35
CA LEU A 157 -1.88 6.42 24.62
C LEU A 157 -0.38 6.69 24.77
N ALA A 158 0.39 6.42 23.71
CA ALA A 158 1.82 6.73 23.66
C ALA A 158 2.09 8.24 23.78
N LEU A 159 1.29 9.09 23.11
CA LEU A 159 1.38 10.55 23.21
C LEU A 159 1.18 11.08 24.64
N MET A 160 0.32 10.42 25.43
CA MET A 160 0.11 10.70 26.85
C MET A 160 1.23 10.15 27.75
N GLY A 161 2.26 9.51 27.17
CA GLY A 161 3.37 8.89 27.89
C GLY A 161 3.05 7.51 28.46
N GLU A 162 1.94 6.89 28.06
CA GLU A 162 1.50 5.57 28.50
C GLU A 162 1.75 4.51 27.42
N GLY A 163 1.82 3.23 27.81
CA GLY A 163 2.11 2.16 26.87
C GLY A 163 3.55 2.18 26.37
N GLU A 164 3.76 1.74 25.13
CA GLU A 164 5.08 1.46 24.59
C GLU A 164 5.24 1.91 23.13
N VAL A 165 6.48 2.22 22.76
CA VAL A 165 6.89 2.60 21.40
C VAL A 165 8.10 1.79 20.96
N ARG A 166 8.33 1.69 19.65
CA ARG A 166 9.64 1.38 19.09
C ARG A 166 10.40 2.66 18.77
N ASP A 167 11.66 2.72 19.17
CA ASP A 167 12.55 3.81 18.78
C ASP A 167 13.04 3.67 17.32
N ALA A 168 13.92 4.57 16.89
CA ALA A 168 14.42 4.61 15.52
C ALA A 168 15.14 3.32 15.09
N ASP A 169 15.78 2.64 16.04
CA ASP A 169 16.50 1.38 15.87
C ASP A 169 15.57 0.15 15.98
N GLY A 170 14.27 0.37 16.20
CA GLY A 170 13.27 -0.68 16.35
C GLY A 170 13.21 -1.29 17.75
N VAL A 171 13.89 -0.72 18.73
CA VAL A 171 13.92 -1.22 20.11
C VAL A 171 12.67 -0.75 20.85
N ARG A 172 12.02 -1.68 21.54
CA ARG A 172 10.81 -1.44 22.34
C ARG A 172 11.17 -0.66 23.62
N ARG A 173 10.44 0.42 23.90
CA ARG A 173 10.68 1.36 25.02
C ARG A 173 9.35 1.78 25.68
N PRO A 174 9.34 2.06 27.00
CA PRO A 174 8.21 2.75 27.63
C PRO A 174 8.00 4.14 26.99
N ALA A 175 6.76 4.46 26.59
CA ALA A 175 6.48 5.66 25.82
C ALA A 175 6.92 6.95 26.55
N GLY A 176 6.53 7.11 27.82
CA GLY A 176 6.86 8.30 28.59
C GLY A 176 8.36 8.52 28.83
N GLU A 177 9.18 7.47 28.85
CA GLU A 177 10.64 7.60 28.90
C GLU A 177 11.22 8.02 27.55
N ALA A 178 10.75 7.40 26.47
CA ALA A 178 11.19 7.70 25.11
C ALA A 178 10.85 9.14 24.70
N LEU A 179 9.65 9.64 25.05
CA LEU A 179 9.23 11.02 24.80
C LEU A 179 10.17 12.01 25.49
N ARG A 180 10.37 11.86 26.80
CA ARG A 180 11.25 12.76 27.59
C ARG A 180 12.70 12.72 27.12
N ALA A 181 13.19 11.56 26.67
CA ALA A 181 14.53 11.43 26.10
C ALA A 181 14.73 12.26 24.81
N HIS A 182 13.64 12.59 24.12
CA HIS A 182 13.64 13.44 22.92
C HIS A 182 13.13 14.86 23.18
N GLY A 183 12.98 15.26 24.45
CA GLY A 183 12.49 16.59 24.83
C GLY A 183 11.01 16.82 24.53
N ILE A 184 10.23 15.75 24.36
CA ILE A 184 8.78 15.81 24.15
C ILE A 184 8.09 15.58 25.51
N GLU A 185 7.30 16.55 25.95
CA GLU A 185 6.52 16.41 27.18
C GLU A 185 5.24 15.59 26.91
N PRO A 186 4.93 14.56 27.73
CA PRO A 186 3.67 13.82 27.60
C PRO A 186 2.43 14.72 27.66
N VAL A 187 1.49 14.51 26.74
CA VAL A 187 0.32 15.38 26.60
C VAL A 187 -0.75 15.06 27.65
N VAL A 188 -1.20 16.09 28.37
CA VAL A 188 -2.40 16.02 29.23
C VAL A 188 -3.60 16.52 28.42
N LEU A 189 -4.49 15.62 28.00
CA LEU A 189 -5.61 15.95 27.11
C LEU A 189 -6.64 16.90 27.73
N ALA A 190 -7.08 17.87 26.92
CA ALA A 190 -8.19 18.78 27.21
C ALA A 190 -9.47 18.37 26.44
N GLU A 191 -10.56 19.11 26.64
CA GLU A 191 -11.85 18.87 25.98
C GLU A 191 -11.69 18.67 24.48
N LYS A 192 -12.43 17.69 23.94
CA LYS A 192 -12.42 17.22 22.54
C LYS A 192 -11.15 16.51 22.06
N GLU A 193 -9.99 16.72 22.69
CA GLU A 193 -8.72 16.21 22.15
C GLU A 193 -8.65 14.68 22.08
N GLY A 194 -9.22 13.98 23.05
CA GLY A 194 -9.25 12.51 23.03
C GLY A 194 -9.97 11.98 21.79
N LEU A 195 -11.14 12.54 21.47
CA LEU A 195 -11.90 12.14 20.29
C LEU A 195 -11.20 12.56 18.99
N ALA A 196 -10.67 13.79 18.95
CA ALA A 196 -9.96 14.32 17.79
C ALA A 196 -8.71 13.52 17.42
N LEU A 197 -8.09 12.82 18.38
CA LEU A 197 -6.93 11.96 18.15
C LEU A 197 -7.29 10.58 17.58
N VAL A 198 -8.53 10.10 17.78
CA VAL A 198 -8.91 8.71 17.50
C VAL A 198 -9.96 8.54 16.41
N ASN A 199 -10.58 9.64 15.99
CA ASN A 199 -11.70 9.61 15.05
C ASN A 199 -11.26 10.02 13.63
N GLY A 200 -10.84 9.04 12.82
CA GLY A 200 -10.49 9.25 11.42
C GLY A 200 -10.14 7.97 10.65
N THR A 201 -10.12 8.04 9.32
CA THR A 201 -9.84 6.93 8.39
C THR A 201 -8.34 6.78 8.08
N ASP A 202 -7.50 7.32 8.95
CA ASP A 202 -6.08 7.59 8.69
C ASP A 202 -5.26 6.31 8.40
N GLY A 203 -5.61 5.18 9.03
CA GLY A 203 -4.88 3.92 8.88
C GLY A 203 -5.18 3.22 7.57
N MET A 204 -6.46 3.11 7.22
CA MET A 204 -6.86 2.56 5.93
C MET A 204 -6.39 3.43 4.76
N LEU A 205 -6.41 4.77 4.89
CA LEU A 205 -5.88 5.68 3.88
C LEU A 205 -4.36 5.53 3.74
N GLY A 206 -3.63 5.48 4.87
CA GLY A 206 -2.18 5.29 4.86
C GLY A 206 -1.77 4.00 4.17
N MET A 207 -2.45 2.90 4.48
CA MET A 207 -2.22 1.62 3.80
C MET A 207 -2.62 1.64 2.32
N LEU A 208 -3.68 2.36 1.94
CA LEU A 208 -4.03 2.56 0.53
C LEU A 208 -2.90 3.28 -0.21
N VAL A 209 -2.39 4.39 0.31
CA VAL A 209 -1.29 5.16 -0.30
C VAL A 209 -0.03 4.31 -0.45
N LEU A 210 0.35 3.56 0.59
CA LEU A 210 1.50 2.65 0.54
C LEU A 210 1.30 1.53 -0.49
N ALA A 211 0.10 0.94 -0.56
CA ALA A 211 -0.22 -0.10 -1.53
C ALA A 211 -0.22 0.43 -2.97
N MET A 212 -0.71 1.66 -3.20
CA MET A 212 -0.67 2.30 -4.52
C MET A 212 0.78 2.50 -4.98
N ALA A 213 1.65 3.03 -4.12
CA ALA A 213 3.08 3.20 -4.44
C ALA A 213 3.76 1.87 -4.81
N ASP A 214 3.43 0.78 -4.12
CA ASP A 214 3.92 -0.54 -4.46
C ASP A 214 3.35 -1.05 -5.79
N LEU A 215 2.05 -0.86 -6.03
CA LEU A 215 1.38 -1.33 -7.24
C LEU A 215 1.80 -0.57 -8.50
N GLU A 216 2.10 0.72 -8.42
CA GLU A 216 2.68 1.49 -9.54
C GLU A 216 3.96 0.81 -10.05
N THR A 217 4.83 0.41 -9.12
CA THR A 217 6.07 -0.32 -9.41
C THR A 217 5.80 -1.74 -9.91
N LEU A 218 4.90 -2.47 -9.25
CA LEU A 218 4.64 -3.88 -9.56
C LEU A 218 3.88 -4.08 -10.88
N LEU A 219 2.99 -3.17 -11.28
CA LEU A 219 2.29 -3.25 -12.56
C LEU A 219 3.24 -3.00 -13.73
N THR A 220 4.22 -2.11 -13.57
CA THR A 220 5.30 -1.93 -14.54
C THR A 220 6.22 -3.13 -14.57
N THR A 221 6.52 -3.71 -13.41
CA THR A 221 7.27 -4.98 -13.31
C THR A 221 6.53 -6.13 -13.98
N ALA A 222 5.20 -6.16 -13.90
CA ALA A 222 4.38 -7.18 -14.57
C ALA A 222 4.52 -7.09 -16.10
N ASP A 223 4.62 -5.87 -16.66
CA ASP A 223 4.93 -5.69 -18.09
C ASP A 223 6.33 -6.21 -18.44
N VAL A 224 7.34 -5.95 -17.60
CA VAL A 224 8.70 -6.51 -17.76
C VAL A 224 8.68 -8.04 -17.75
N ALA A 225 8.02 -8.64 -16.76
CA ALA A 225 7.89 -10.09 -16.64
C ALA A 225 7.17 -10.69 -17.85
N ALA A 226 6.06 -10.07 -18.29
CA ALA A 226 5.32 -10.49 -19.47
C ALA A 226 6.15 -10.36 -20.76
N ALA A 227 6.93 -9.30 -20.94
CA ALA A 227 7.82 -9.14 -22.09
C ALA A 227 8.87 -10.26 -22.13
N MET A 228 9.57 -10.52 -21.02
CA MET A 228 10.52 -11.63 -20.92
C MET A 228 9.85 -12.99 -21.21
N SER A 229 8.62 -13.18 -20.71
CA SER A 229 7.82 -14.37 -20.97
C SER A 229 7.44 -14.53 -22.44
N VAL A 230 6.91 -13.49 -23.08
CA VAL A 230 6.57 -13.48 -24.51
C VAL A 230 7.80 -13.83 -25.34
N GLU A 231 8.93 -13.20 -25.05
CA GLU A 231 10.17 -13.42 -25.77
C GLU A 231 10.69 -14.85 -25.64
N ALA A 232 10.92 -15.33 -24.41
CA ALA A 232 11.51 -16.65 -24.18
C ALA A 232 10.60 -17.81 -24.62
N LEU A 233 9.28 -17.60 -24.62
CA LEU A 233 8.29 -18.55 -25.15
C LEU A 233 8.12 -18.43 -26.66
N LEU A 234 8.90 -17.61 -27.36
CA LEU A 234 8.83 -17.40 -28.81
C LEU A 234 7.43 -16.92 -29.26
N GLY A 235 6.81 -16.04 -28.48
CA GLY A 235 5.53 -15.39 -28.78
C GLY A 235 5.66 -14.23 -29.78
N THR A 236 4.54 -13.57 -30.09
CA THR A 236 4.46 -12.44 -31.02
C THR A 236 4.05 -11.14 -30.33
N ASP A 237 4.72 -10.05 -30.72
CA ASP A 237 4.50 -8.67 -30.30
C ASP A 237 3.48 -7.95 -31.19
N ALA A 238 3.11 -8.53 -32.34
CA ALA A 238 2.19 -7.93 -33.30
C ALA A 238 0.82 -7.57 -32.66
N VAL A 239 0.40 -8.34 -31.66
CA VAL A 239 -0.84 -8.13 -30.91
C VAL A 239 -0.78 -6.92 -29.96
N PHE A 240 0.39 -6.31 -29.78
CA PHE A 240 0.59 -5.11 -28.96
C PHE A 240 0.63 -3.83 -29.81
N ALA A 241 0.42 -3.92 -31.13
CA ALA A 241 0.43 -2.78 -32.04
C ALA A 241 -0.52 -1.66 -31.58
N ALA A 242 -0.06 -0.41 -31.71
CA ALA A 242 -0.74 0.75 -31.14
C ALA A 242 -2.09 1.05 -31.82
N ASP A 243 -2.16 0.84 -33.14
CA ASP A 243 -3.38 0.93 -33.92
C ASP A 243 -4.42 -0.12 -33.50
N LEU A 244 -3.98 -1.35 -33.19
CA LEU A 244 -4.83 -2.39 -32.65
C LEU A 244 -5.34 -2.04 -31.25
N GLN A 245 -4.48 -1.51 -30.36
CA GLN A 245 -4.93 -1.06 -29.04
C GLN A 245 -5.92 0.10 -29.13
N ALA A 246 -5.74 1.03 -30.08
CA ALA A 246 -6.62 2.16 -30.27
C ALA A 246 -8.07 1.76 -30.63
N LEU A 247 -8.29 0.55 -31.16
CA LEU A 247 -9.64 0.02 -31.38
C LEU A 247 -10.42 -0.23 -30.08
N ARG A 248 -9.73 -0.35 -28.95
CA ARG A 248 -10.32 -0.47 -27.61
C ARG A 248 -9.59 0.47 -26.62
N PRO A 249 -10.01 1.74 -26.51
CA PRO A 249 -9.19 2.82 -25.96
C PRO A 249 -9.19 2.90 -24.43
N HIS A 250 -8.87 1.80 -23.74
CA HIS A 250 -8.57 1.82 -22.31
C HIS A 250 -7.15 2.38 -22.09
N PRO A 251 -6.96 3.46 -21.32
CA PRO A 251 -5.63 4.08 -21.14
C PRO A 251 -4.58 3.13 -20.60
N GLY A 252 -4.90 2.35 -19.55
CA GLY A 252 -4.00 1.36 -18.99
C GLY A 252 -3.62 0.26 -19.99
N GLN A 253 -4.55 -0.15 -20.86
CA GLN A 253 -4.28 -1.14 -21.91
C GLN A 253 -3.27 -0.59 -22.92
N ALA A 254 -3.44 0.66 -23.34
CA ALA A 254 -2.50 1.32 -24.25
C ALA A 254 -1.11 1.48 -23.60
N ALA A 255 -1.05 1.85 -22.32
CA ALA A 255 0.20 1.98 -21.57
C ALA A 255 0.96 0.65 -21.47
N SER A 256 0.28 -0.43 -21.05
CA SER A 256 0.90 -1.75 -20.95
C SER A 256 1.39 -2.27 -22.31
N ALA A 257 0.59 -2.11 -23.38
CA ALA A 257 1.03 -2.48 -24.72
C ALA A 257 2.23 -1.66 -25.22
N ALA A 258 2.28 -0.37 -24.91
CA ALA A 258 3.41 0.50 -25.24
C ALA A 258 4.68 0.03 -24.50
N ASN A 259 4.57 -0.29 -23.21
CA ASN A 259 5.67 -0.86 -22.42
C ASN A 259 6.17 -2.17 -23.04
N LEU A 260 5.28 -3.12 -23.34
CA LEU A 260 5.64 -4.40 -23.94
C LEU A 260 6.35 -4.22 -25.29
N ARG A 261 5.89 -3.30 -26.14
CA ARG A 261 6.55 -2.99 -27.41
C ARG A 261 7.94 -2.40 -27.22
N ALA A 262 8.12 -1.50 -26.26
CA ALA A 262 9.42 -0.92 -25.96
C ALA A 262 10.39 -1.98 -25.42
N LEU A 263 9.92 -2.84 -24.51
CA LEU A 263 10.71 -3.91 -23.89
C LEU A 263 11.15 -5.00 -24.88
N LEU A 264 10.34 -5.28 -25.90
CA LEU A 264 10.58 -6.30 -26.93
C LEU A 264 11.30 -5.78 -28.18
N ALA A 265 11.60 -4.47 -28.23
CA ALA A 265 12.27 -3.86 -29.37
C ALA A 265 13.63 -4.53 -29.64
N ASP A 266 13.95 -4.73 -30.92
CA ASP A 266 15.20 -5.31 -31.39
C ASP A 266 15.52 -6.73 -30.84
N SER A 267 14.49 -7.49 -30.47
CA SER A 267 14.65 -8.90 -30.06
C SER A 267 15.08 -9.80 -31.22
N GLY A 268 16.30 -10.34 -31.14
CA GLY A 268 16.75 -11.43 -32.01
C GLY A 268 16.01 -12.75 -31.76
N VAL A 269 15.53 -12.97 -30.54
CA VAL A 269 14.70 -14.14 -30.20
C VAL A 269 13.38 -14.08 -30.96
N MET A 270 12.69 -12.95 -30.98
CA MET A 270 11.45 -12.80 -31.74
C MET A 270 11.68 -12.87 -33.25
N ALA A 271 12.76 -12.24 -33.73
CA ALA A 271 13.12 -12.29 -35.15
C ALA A 271 13.38 -13.74 -35.64
N SER A 272 13.92 -14.60 -34.78
CA SER A 272 14.29 -15.99 -35.12
C SER A 272 13.15 -16.84 -35.67
N HIS A 273 11.91 -16.53 -35.29
CA HIS A 273 10.72 -17.26 -35.71
C HIS A 273 9.73 -16.38 -36.50
N ARG A 274 10.09 -15.14 -36.85
CA ARG A 274 9.24 -14.27 -37.69
C ARG A 274 9.51 -14.56 -39.17
N THR A 275 9.28 -15.80 -39.57
CA THR A 275 9.49 -16.30 -40.94
C THR A 275 8.19 -16.85 -41.53
N PRO A 276 8.08 -17.02 -42.86
CA PRO A 276 6.91 -17.67 -43.48
C PRO A 276 6.65 -19.10 -42.99
N ALA A 277 7.65 -19.76 -42.39
CA ALA A 277 7.51 -21.09 -41.80
C ALA A 277 6.85 -21.06 -40.41
N CYS A 278 6.65 -19.89 -39.81
CA CYS A 278 5.94 -19.75 -38.55
C CYS A 278 4.44 -19.98 -38.77
N THR A 279 3.96 -21.15 -38.36
CA THR A 279 2.55 -21.53 -38.47
C THR A 279 1.68 -20.96 -37.34
N ARG A 280 2.28 -20.24 -36.38
CA ARG A 280 1.57 -19.69 -35.22
C ARG A 280 0.84 -18.42 -35.59
N VAL A 281 -0.49 -18.53 -35.62
CA VAL A 281 -1.40 -17.42 -35.92
C VAL A 281 -1.74 -16.61 -34.66
N GLN A 282 -1.83 -17.27 -33.50
CA GLN A 282 -2.14 -16.63 -32.22
C GLN A 282 -1.40 -17.28 -31.07
N ASP A 283 -0.92 -16.47 -30.14
CA ASP A 283 -0.49 -16.93 -28.83
C ASP A 283 -1.69 -17.17 -27.90
N ALA A 284 -1.43 -17.94 -26.85
CA ALA A 284 -2.39 -18.10 -25.76
C ALA A 284 -2.59 -16.80 -24.98
N TYR A 285 -3.71 -16.77 -24.26
CA TYR A 285 -4.20 -15.54 -23.64
C TYR A 285 -3.27 -15.00 -22.56
N SER A 286 -2.56 -15.85 -21.82
CA SER A 286 -1.62 -15.37 -20.78
C SER A 286 -0.47 -14.53 -21.35
N LEU A 287 -0.14 -14.69 -22.63
CA LEU A 287 0.81 -13.86 -23.36
C LEU A 287 0.07 -12.71 -24.06
N ARG A 288 -0.90 -13.05 -24.90
CA ARG A 288 -1.59 -12.13 -25.81
C ARG A 288 -2.48 -11.11 -25.13
N CYS A 289 -3.12 -11.48 -24.02
CA CYS A 289 -4.05 -10.64 -23.28
C CYS A 289 -3.39 -9.85 -22.14
N SER A 290 -2.05 -9.83 -22.06
CA SER A 290 -1.31 -9.12 -21.01
C SER A 290 -1.69 -7.63 -20.94
N PRO A 291 -1.76 -6.87 -22.07
CA PRO A 291 -2.20 -5.47 -22.03
C PRO A 291 -3.58 -5.26 -21.44
N GLN A 292 -4.53 -6.15 -21.75
CA GLN A 292 -5.91 -6.03 -21.30
C GLN A 292 -6.00 -6.25 -19.78
N VAL A 293 -5.27 -7.22 -19.23
CA VAL A 293 -5.29 -7.53 -17.79
C VAL A 293 -4.47 -6.53 -17.00
N HIS A 294 -3.21 -6.30 -17.38
CA HIS A 294 -2.35 -5.32 -16.69
C HIS A 294 -2.92 -3.91 -16.81
N GLY A 295 -3.46 -3.56 -17.98
CA GLY A 295 -4.11 -2.28 -18.22
C GLY A 295 -5.37 -2.05 -17.41
N ALA A 296 -6.24 -3.06 -17.25
CA ALA A 296 -7.41 -2.96 -16.38
C ALA A 296 -7.02 -2.75 -14.90
N ALA A 297 -5.93 -3.37 -14.45
CA ALA A 297 -5.39 -3.13 -13.12
C ALA A 297 -4.87 -1.69 -12.95
N ARG A 298 -4.17 -1.13 -13.96
CA ARG A 298 -3.73 0.27 -13.98
C ARG A 298 -4.89 1.26 -13.96
N ASP A 299 -5.95 1.01 -14.74
CA ASP A 299 -7.15 1.86 -14.73
C ASP A 299 -7.86 1.81 -13.36
N THR A 300 -7.84 0.65 -12.69
CA THR A 300 -8.37 0.49 -11.33
C THR A 300 -7.52 1.23 -10.31
N LEU A 301 -6.20 1.20 -10.45
CA LEU A 301 -5.26 1.98 -9.63
C LEU A 301 -5.46 3.48 -9.82
N ALA A 302 -5.69 3.95 -11.04
CA ALA A 302 -6.02 5.35 -11.30
C ALA A 302 -7.33 5.78 -10.61
N HIS A 303 -8.34 4.90 -10.57
CA HIS A 303 -9.56 5.15 -9.79
C HIS A 303 -9.29 5.21 -8.28
N ALA A 304 -8.47 4.31 -7.75
CA ALA A 304 -8.07 4.33 -6.35
C ALA A 304 -7.31 5.62 -5.98
N ALA A 305 -6.41 6.09 -6.85
CA ALA A 305 -5.69 7.34 -6.67
C ALA A 305 -6.62 8.56 -6.62
N LEU A 306 -7.69 8.58 -7.44
CA LEU A 306 -8.71 9.63 -7.39
C LEU A 306 -9.43 9.66 -6.02
N VAL A 307 -9.78 8.49 -5.48
CA VAL A 307 -10.43 8.39 -4.16
C VAL A 307 -9.47 8.78 -3.04
N ALA A 308 -8.24 8.28 -3.08
CA ALA A 308 -7.21 8.64 -2.10
C ALA A 308 -6.92 10.14 -2.11
N GLY A 309 -6.84 10.79 -3.28
CA GLY A 309 -6.64 12.23 -3.38
C GLY A 309 -7.76 13.06 -2.73
N ARG A 310 -9.01 12.58 -2.80
CA ARG A 310 -10.14 13.21 -2.09
C ARG A 310 -10.06 13.01 -0.59
N GLU A 311 -9.70 11.81 -0.15
CA GLU A 311 -9.57 11.50 1.28
C GLU A 311 -8.40 12.28 1.90
N LEU A 312 -7.25 12.40 1.21
CA LEU A 312 -6.11 13.21 1.63
C LEU A 312 -6.42 14.71 1.78
N ALA A 313 -7.41 15.21 1.02
CA ALA A 313 -7.89 16.59 1.11
C ALA A 313 -9.01 16.79 2.15
N SER A 314 -9.44 15.71 2.82
CA SER A 314 -10.57 15.74 3.74
C SER A 314 -10.14 15.99 5.18
N ALA A 315 -10.97 16.72 5.94
CA ALA A 315 -10.84 16.82 7.39
C ALA A 315 -11.77 15.80 8.05
N VAL A 316 -11.27 14.57 8.26
CA VAL A 316 -12.05 13.45 8.79
C VAL A 316 -11.99 13.43 10.32
N ASP A 317 -13.03 13.95 10.96
CA ASP A 317 -13.24 13.95 12.42
C ASP A 317 -14.74 14.06 12.74
N ASN A 318 -15.12 13.85 13.99
CA ASN A 318 -16.45 14.19 14.49
C ASN A 318 -16.45 14.46 16.01
N PRO A 319 -17.13 15.52 16.47
CA PRO A 319 -17.72 16.59 15.66
C PRO A 319 -16.61 17.47 15.06
N VAL A 320 -16.92 18.23 14.00
CA VAL A 320 -15.96 19.13 13.34
C VAL A 320 -16.26 20.59 13.65
N VAL A 321 -15.23 21.43 13.65
CA VAL A 321 -15.36 22.89 13.61
C VAL A 321 -15.50 23.32 12.15
N THR A 322 -16.70 23.74 11.78
CA THR A 322 -17.04 24.24 10.44
C THR A 322 -16.30 25.56 10.11
N PRO A 323 -16.19 25.95 8.83
CA PRO A 323 -15.56 27.22 8.43
C PRO A 323 -16.14 28.46 9.12
N ASP A 324 -17.44 28.47 9.38
CA ASP A 324 -18.17 29.53 10.08
C ASP A 324 -18.11 29.40 11.61
N GLY A 325 -17.40 28.41 12.15
CA GLY A 325 -17.13 28.28 13.59
C GLY A 325 -18.17 27.50 14.39
N ARG A 326 -19.17 26.89 13.75
CA ARG A 326 -20.08 25.95 14.42
C ARG A 326 -19.40 24.61 14.68
N VAL A 327 -19.76 23.93 15.77
CA VAL A 327 -19.35 22.56 16.06
C VAL A 327 -20.48 21.62 15.66
N GLU A 328 -20.24 20.82 14.62
CA GLU A 328 -21.28 20.00 13.99
C GLU A 328 -20.94 18.52 14.02
N SER A 329 -21.91 17.71 14.43
CA SER A 329 -21.82 16.26 14.35
C SER A 329 -22.13 15.79 12.92
N ASN A 330 -21.37 14.82 12.41
CA ASN A 330 -21.49 14.30 11.06
C ASN A 330 -21.04 12.81 11.00
N GLY A 331 -20.95 12.24 9.80
CA GLY A 331 -20.53 10.85 9.55
C GLY A 331 -19.30 10.69 8.65
N ASN A 332 -18.49 11.74 8.49
CA ASN A 332 -17.33 11.73 7.58
C ASN A 332 -16.27 10.69 7.95
N PHE A 333 -16.25 10.24 9.21
CA PHE A 333 -15.38 9.18 9.70
C PHE A 333 -15.70 7.78 9.14
N HIS A 334 -16.78 7.63 8.39
CA HIS A 334 -17.16 6.35 7.79
C HIS A 334 -16.36 6.08 6.50
N GLY A 335 -15.41 5.15 6.56
CA GLY A 335 -14.43 4.89 5.48
C GLY A 335 -14.91 4.11 4.27
N ALA A 336 -16.20 4.15 3.93
CA ALA A 336 -16.75 3.39 2.80
C ALA A 336 -16.05 3.71 1.45
N PRO A 337 -15.79 4.98 1.08
CA PRO A 337 -15.12 5.29 -0.18
C PRO A 337 -13.74 4.62 -0.28
N VAL A 338 -12.96 4.64 0.80
CA VAL A 338 -11.63 4.07 0.88
C VAL A 338 -11.68 2.53 0.89
N ALA A 339 -12.61 1.95 1.66
CA ALA A 339 -12.80 0.50 1.75
C ALA A 339 -13.09 -0.13 0.38
N TYR A 340 -13.90 0.51 -0.46
CA TYR A 340 -14.24 0.00 -1.79
C TYR A 340 -13.02 -0.08 -2.71
N VAL A 341 -12.21 0.97 -2.78
CA VAL A 341 -11.03 0.96 -3.66
C VAL A 341 -9.93 0.04 -3.15
N LEU A 342 -9.81 -0.16 -1.83
CA LEU A 342 -8.94 -1.20 -1.27
C LEU A 342 -9.35 -2.60 -1.75
N ASP A 343 -10.64 -2.89 -1.77
CA ASP A 343 -11.16 -4.16 -2.29
C ASP A 343 -11.00 -4.31 -3.80
N PHE A 344 -11.23 -3.25 -4.57
CA PHE A 344 -11.01 -3.26 -6.02
C PHE A 344 -9.54 -3.55 -6.34
N LEU A 345 -8.61 -2.93 -5.62
CA LEU A 345 -7.18 -3.22 -5.77
C LEU A 345 -6.83 -4.65 -5.39
N ALA A 346 -7.44 -5.23 -4.35
CA ALA A 346 -7.19 -6.62 -3.96
C ALA A 346 -7.63 -7.60 -5.07
N ILE A 347 -8.78 -7.32 -5.71
CA ILE A 347 -9.31 -8.11 -6.83
C ILE A 347 -8.34 -8.09 -8.03
N VAL A 348 -7.95 -6.91 -8.49
CA VAL A 348 -7.09 -6.81 -9.69
C VAL A 348 -5.66 -7.30 -9.42
N THR A 349 -5.17 -7.17 -8.17
CA THR A 349 -3.87 -7.74 -7.74
C THR A 349 -3.86 -9.26 -7.88
N ALA A 350 -4.96 -9.93 -7.48
CA ALA A 350 -5.11 -11.37 -7.62
C ALA A 350 -5.19 -11.81 -9.11
N ASP A 351 -5.84 -11.02 -9.96
CA ASP A 351 -5.95 -11.31 -11.40
C ASP A 351 -4.60 -11.16 -12.12
N VAL A 352 -3.85 -10.09 -11.84
CA VAL A 352 -2.49 -9.88 -12.38
C VAL A 352 -1.56 -11.02 -11.95
N ALA A 353 -1.62 -11.44 -10.68
CA ALA A 353 -0.86 -12.58 -10.20
C ALA A 353 -1.30 -13.89 -10.90
N SER A 354 -2.60 -14.07 -11.14
CA SER A 354 -3.12 -15.24 -11.85
C SER A 354 -2.61 -15.31 -13.29
N ILE A 355 -2.63 -14.21 -14.06
CA ILE A 355 -2.11 -14.25 -15.44
C ILE A 355 -0.59 -14.43 -15.50
N SER A 356 0.15 -13.87 -14.53
CA SER A 356 1.59 -14.08 -14.36
C SER A 356 1.93 -15.55 -14.11
N GLU A 357 1.25 -16.18 -13.17
CA GLU A 357 1.46 -17.60 -12.87
C GLU A 357 1.10 -18.50 -14.06
N ARG A 358 0.09 -18.14 -14.89
CA ARG A 358 -0.21 -18.86 -16.14
C ARG A 358 0.89 -18.73 -17.20
N ARG A 359 1.75 -17.70 -17.15
CA ARG A 359 2.96 -17.62 -18.00
C ARG A 359 4.06 -18.52 -17.45
N THR A 360 4.28 -18.53 -16.13
CA THR A 360 5.17 -19.50 -15.46
C THR A 360 4.79 -20.94 -15.80
N ASP A 361 3.52 -21.33 -15.64
CA ASP A 361 2.99 -22.66 -15.99
C ASP A 361 3.33 -23.06 -17.44
N ARG A 362 3.29 -22.10 -18.37
CA ARG A 362 3.56 -22.36 -19.78
C ARG A 362 5.03 -22.72 -20.06
N PHE A 363 5.97 -22.11 -19.33
CA PHE A 363 7.39 -22.45 -19.46
C PHE A 363 7.69 -23.90 -19.08
N LEU A 364 6.97 -24.39 -18.07
CA LEU A 364 7.31 -25.66 -17.43
C LEU A 364 6.73 -26.87 -18.16
N ASP A 365 5.82 -26.63 -19.10
CA ASP A 365 5.24 -27.66 -19.95
C ASP A 365 5.95 -27.71 -21.32
N ALA A 366 6.70 -28.79 -21.56
CA ALA A 366 7.43 -29.02 -22.80
C ALA A 366 6.54 -28.99 -24.07
N SER A 367 5.25 -29.30 -23.95
CA SER A 367 4.30 -29.24 -25.06
C SER A 367 3.84 -27.82 -25.40
N ARG A 368 4.04 -26.86 -24.49
CA ARG A 368 3.58 -25.47 -24.60
C ARG A 368 4.72 -24.44 -24.63
N SER A 369 5.94 -24.83 -24.31
CA SER A 369 7.12 -23.96 -24.12
C SER A 369 7.95 -23.74 -25.39
N ASN A 370 7.55 -24.32 -26.52
CA ASN A 370 8.24 -24.23 -27.82
C ASN A 370 9.70 -24.73 -27.74
N GLY A 371 9.88 -25.98 -27.30
CA GLY A 371 11.18 -26.66 -27.35
C GLY A 371 12.10 -26.38 -26.16
N LEU A 372 11.59 -25.81 -25.06
CA LEU A 372 12.32 -25.80 -23.78
C LEU A 372 12.18 -27.16 -23.09
N PRO A 373 13.19 -27.60 -22.31
CA PRO A 373 13.08 -28.83 -21.54
C PRO A 373 11.93 -28.75 -20.52
N PRO A 374 11.30 -29.89 -20.18
CA PRO A 374 10.23 -29.93 -19.18
C PRO A 374 10.73 -29.32 -17.86
N PHE A 375 9.89 -28.51 -17.23
CA PHE A 375 10.18 -27.78 -15.99
C PHE A 375 11.43 -26.87 -16.03
N LEU A 376 11.98 -26.59 -17.22
CA LEU A 376 13.27 -25.94 -17.40
C LEU A 376 14.42 -26.66 -16.64
N SER A 377 14.34 -27.98 -16.51
CA SER A 377 15.36 -28.79 -15.82
C SER A 377 16.57 -29.09 -16.71
N HIS A 378 17.69 -29.42 -16.08
CA HIS A 378 18.94 -29.74 -16.76
C HIS A 378 18.98 -31.20 -17.24
N ASP A 379 18.72 -32.16 -16.35
CA ASP A 379 18.53 -33.58 -16.67
C ASP A 379 17.13 -34.06 -16.26
N PRO A 380 16.10 -33.96 -17.14
CA PRO A 380 14.74 -34.38 -16.82
C PRO A 380 14.63 -35.82 -16.33
N GLY A 381 14.14 -35.98 -15.09
CA GLY A 381 13.99 -37.27 -14.43
C GLY A 381 14.95 -37.45 -13.25
N VAL A 382 16.09 -36.74 -13.26
CA VAL A 382 16.97 -36.56 -12.10
C VAL A 382 16.70 -35.19 -11.46
N ASP A 383 16.67 -34.14 -12.29
CA ASP A 383 16.37 -32.76 -11.90
C ASP A 383 14.90 -32.43 -12.11
N SER A 384 14.30 -31.73 -11.14
CA SER A 384 12.94 -31.19 -11.17
C SER A 384 12.88 -29.74 -11.68
N GLY A 385 14.01 -29.06 -11.83
CA GLY A 385 14.09 -27.71 -12.34
C GLY A 385 13.27 -26.72 -11.51
N LEU A 386 12.29 -26.07 -12.14
CA LEU A 386 11.41 -25.09 -11.50
C LEU A 386 10.02 -25.63 -11.13
N MET A 387 9.83 -26.96 -11.14
CA MET A 387 8.54 -27.59 -10.81
C MET A 387 7.94 -27.07 -9.49
N ILE A 388 8.73 -27.03 -8.42
CA ILE A 388 8.24 -26.60 -7.10
C ILE A 388 8.15 -25.07 -6.98
N ALA A 389 8.90 -24.31 -7.79
CA ALA A 389 8.72 -22.86 -7.89
C ALA A 389 7.30 -22.52 -8.35
N GLN A 390 6.78 -23.31 -9.30
CA GLN A 390 5.39 -23.20 -9.72
C GLN A 390 4.42 -23.45 -8.58
N TYR A 391 4.67 -24.45 -7.74
CA TYR A 391 3.77 -24.79 -6.63
C TYR A 391 3.69 -23.62 -5.64
N THR A 392 4.83 -22.99 -5.36
CA THR A 392 4.88 -21.76 -4.55
C THR A 392 4.02 -20.66 -5.19
N SER A 393 4.22 -20.37 -6.48
CA SER A 393 3.43 -19.34 -7.18
C SER A 393 1.93 -19.67 -7.20
N ALA A 394 1.55 -20.90 -7.49
CA ALA A 394 0.17 -21.35 -7.54
C ALA A 394 -0.51 -21.30 -6.17
N GLY A 395 0.21 -21.67 -5.11
CA GLY A 395 -0.25 -21.55 -3.72
C GLY A 395 -0.53 -20.10 -3.33
N ILE A 396 0.39 -19.19 -3.68
CA ILE A 396 0.21 -17.75 -3.46
C ILE A 396 -1.01 -17.24 -4.23
N VAL A 397 -1.13 -17.50 -5.53
CA VAL A 397 -2.29 -17.07 -6.34
C VAL A 397 -3.61 -17.59 -5.77
N SER A 398 -3.65 -18.83 -5.27
CA SER A 398 -4.82 -19.38 -4.59
C SER A 398 -5.19 -18.59 -3.34
N GLU A 399 -4.22 -18.16 -2.55
CA GLU A 399 -4.44 -17.27 -1.40
C GLU A 399 -4.92 -15.89 -1.81
N LEU A 400 -4.31 -15.29 -2.84
CA LEU A 400 -4.72 -13.98 -3.35
C LEU A 400 -6.19 -13.96 -3.78
N LYS A 401 -6.68 -15.04 -4.40
CA LYS A 401 -8.10 -15.18 -4.76
C LYS A 401 -9.02 -15.19 -3.54
N ARG A 402 -8.59 -15.71 -2.39
CA ARG A 402 -9.35 -15.61 -1.13
C ARG A 402 -9.29 -14.20 -0.55
N LEU A 403 -8.12 -13.56 -0.60
CA LEU A 403 -7.95 -12.16 -0.17
C LEU A 403 -8.71 -11.16 -1.06
N ALA A 404 -9.07 -11.54 -2.28
CA ALA A 404 -9.89 -10.74 -3.17
C ALA A 404 -11.38 -10.71 -2.77
N ALA A 405 -11.83 -11.58 -1.86
CA ALA A 405 -13.18 -11.47 -1.28
C ALA A 405 -13.33 -10.09 -0.60
N PRO A 406 -14.33 -9.27 -0.98
CA PRO A 406 -14.47 -7.93 -0.44
C PRO A 406 -14.72 -7.95 1.08
N ALA A 407 -13.98 -7.13 1.83
CA ALA A 407 -14.27 -6.89 3.24
C ALA A 407 -15.34 -5.79 3.39
N SER A 408 -15.42 -4.86 2.44
CA SER A 408 -16.29 -3.69 2.46
C SER A 408 -17.78 -3.99 2.29
N VAL A 409 -18.13 -5.25 1.99
CA VAL A 409 -19.52 -5.72 1.91
C VAL A 409 -20.02 -6.28 3.24
N ASP A 410 -19.13 -6.45 4.21
CA ASP A 410 -19.47 -6.93 5.54
C ASP A 410 -19.66 -5.75 6.51
N SER A 411 -20.52 -5.96 7.52
CA SER A 411 -20.78 -5.02 8.59
C SER A 411 -21.41 -5.74 9.78
N ILE A 412 -20.83 -5.56 10.96
CA ILE A 412 -21.35 -6.13 12.20
C ILE A 412 -21.76 -4.99 13.13
N PRO A 413 -23.06 -4.85 13.48
CA PRO A 413 -23.52 -3.83 14.42
C PRO A 413 -22.82 -3.93 15.77
N SER A 414 -22.31 -2.80 16.26
CA SER A 414 -21.61 -2.68 17.54
C SER A 414 -22.23 -1.58 18.42
N SER A 415 -21.67 -1.41 19.62
CA SER A 415 -21.98 -0.28 20.50
C SER A 415 -23.48 -0.10 20.77
N ALA A 416 -24.17 -1.21 21.08
CA ALA A 416 -25.61 -1.26 21.32
C ALA A 416 -26.46 -0.67 20.16
N MET A 417 -26.10 -1.01 18.92
CA MET A 417 -26.74 -0.53 17.67
C MET A 417 -26.51 0.95 17.35
N GLN A 418 -25.65 1.66 18.10
CA GLN A 418 -25.27 3.02 17.73
C GLN A 418 -24.35 3.04 16.50
N GLU A 419 -23.52 2.01 16.35
CA GLU A 419 -22.67 1.75 15.19
C GLU A 419 -23.27 0.56 14.44
N ASP A 420 -24.42 0.79 13.80
CA ASP A 420 -25.21 -0.25 13.14
C ASP A 420 -24.73 -0.59 11.72
N HIS A 421 -23.90 0.26 11.12
CA HIS A 421 -23.28 0.03 9.83
C HIS A 421 -21.82 0.52 9.79
N VAL A 422 -20.92 -0.33 9.28
CA VAL A 422 -19.47 -0.07 9.27
C VAL A 422 -18.84 -0.37 7.90
N SER A 423 -17.60 0.08 7.66
CA SER A 423 -16.94 -0.07 6.34
C SER A 423 -15.99 -1.26 6.22
N MET A 424 -15.48 -1.76 7.35
CA MET A 424 -14.41 -2.76 7.40
C MET A 424 -13.13 -2.38 6.61
N GLY A 425 -12.90 -1.09 6.36
CA GLY A 425 -11.79 -0.59 5.53
C GLY A 425 -10.41 -0.96 6.04
N TRP A 426 -10.21 -1.06 7.36
CA TRP A 426 -8.95 -1.55 7.94
C TRP A 426 -8.64 -2.99 7.50
N ALA A 427 -9.62 -3.89 7.56
CA ALA A 427 -9.45 -5.26 7.11
C ALA A 427 -9.21 -5.35 5.59
N ALA A 428 -9.91 -4.52 4.81
CA ALA A 428 -9.67 -4.38 3.37
C ALA A 428 -8.22 -3.94 3.06
N ALA A 429 -7.68 -3.03 3.86
CA ALA A 429 -6.29 -2.58 3.74
C ALA A 429 -5.27 -3.67 4.13
N ARG A 430 -5.51 -4.39 5.23
CA ARG A 430 -4.63 -5.50 5.66
C ARG A 430 -4.54 -6.59 4.60
N LYS A 431 -5.67 -7.02 4.03
CA LYS A 431 -5.67 -8.06 2.99
C LYS A 431 -5.04 -7.57 1.68
N LEU A 432 -5.24 -6.30 1.29
CA LEU A 432 -4.56 -5.72 0.12
C LEU A 432 -3.04 -5.72 0.30
N ARG A 433 -2.51 -5.31 1.46
CA ARG A 433 -1.06 -5.31 1.69
C ARG A 433 -0.45 -6.70 1.63
N ARG A 434 -1.14 -7.71 2.18
CA ARG A 434 -0.74 -9.12 1.99
C ARG A 434 -0.79 -9.52 0.52
N ALA A 435 -1.79 -9.05 -0.22
CA ALA A 435 -1.93 -9.36 -1.64
C ALA A 435 -0.83 -8.75 -2.50
N VAL A 436 -0.41 -7.52 -2.20
CA VAL A 436 0.71 -6.82 -2.85
C VAL A 436 2.03 -7.59 -2.67
N ASP A 437 2.31 -8.10 -1.46
CA ASP A 437 3.48 -8.96 -1.23
C ASP A 437 3.39 -10.28 -2.03
N GLY A 438 2.22 -10.91 -2.05
CA GLY A 438 1.99 -12.11 -2.86
C GLY A 438 2.22 -11.87 -4.36
N LEU A 439 1.71 -10.76 -4.92
CA LEU A 439 1.96 -10.38 -6.32
C LEU A 439 3.46 -10.22 -6.58
N ARG A 440 4.19 -9.52 -5.71
CA ARG A 440 5.65 -9.35 -5.83
C ARG A 440 6.38 -10.70 -5.92
N ARG A 441 5.98 -11.67 -5.10
CA ARG A 441 6.56 -13.02 -5.09
C ARG A 441 6.22 -13.82 -6.34
N VAL A 442 4.99 -13.71 -6.84
CA VAL A 442 4.57 -14.35 -8.10
C VAL A 442 5.35 -13.79 -9.29
N LEU A 443 5.49 -12.46 -9.38
CA LEU A 443 6.30 -11.81 -10.41
C LEU A 443 7.78 -12.18 -10.30
N ALA A 444 8.32 -12.32 -9.09
CA ALA A 444 9.70 -12.76 -8.87
C ALA A 444 9.94 -14.17 -9.45
N ILE A 445 9.00 -15.10 -9.24
CA ILE A 445 9.07 -16.45 -9.80
C ILE A 445 8.93 -16.41 -11.33
N GLU A 446 8.04 -15.59 -11.89
CA GLU A 446 7.93 -15.41 -13.33
C GLU A 446 9.24 -14.89 -13.94
N LEU A 447 9.84 -13.85 -13.36
CA LEU A 447 11.11 -13.28 -13.82
C LEU A 447 12.26 -14.28 -13.74
N LEU A 448 12.35 -15.04 -12.65
CA LEU A 448 13.33 -16.12 -12.50
C LEU A 448 13.16 -17.16 -13.62
N THR A 449 11.91 -17.56 -13.88
CA THR A 449 11.54 -18.54 -14.89
C THR A 449 11.86 -18.04 -16.30
N ALA A 450 11.46 -16.81 -16.63
CA ALA A 450 11.69 -16.22 -17.93
C ALA A 450 13.18 -15.96 -18.19
N ALA A 451 13.95 -15.50 -17.19
CA ALA A 451 15.40 -15.36 -17.30
C ALA A 451 16.09 -16.71 -17.58
N ARG A 452 15.68 -17.78 -16.91
CA ARG A 452 16.17 -19.14 -17.21
C ARG A 452 15.74 -19.60 -18.62
N GLY A 453 14.51 -19.29 -19.02
CA GLY A 453 14.02 -19.55 -20.38
C GLY A 453 14.87 -18.87 -21.45
N LEU A 454 15.23 -17.59 -21.25
CA LEU A 454 16.11 -16.85 -22.15
C LEU A 454 17.51 -17.47 -22.24
N ASP A 455 18.11 -17.88 -21.11
CA ASP A 455 19.40 -18.58 -21.12
C ASP A 455 19.37 -19.88 -21.93
N LEU A 456 18.24 -20.61 -21.88
CA LEU A 456 18.02 -21.85 -22.64
C LEU A 456 17.75 -21.62 -24.13
N ARG A 457 17.54 -20.37 -24.57
CA ARG A 457 17.51 -19.97 -25.99
C ARG A 457 18.92 -19.66 -26.52
N ALA A 458 19.91 -20.45 -26.10
CA ALA A 458 21.31 -20.24 -26.44
C ALA A 458 21.52 -20.03 -27.96
N GLY A 459 22.32 -19.02 -28.30
CA GLY A 459 22.58 -18.62 -29.69
C GLY A 459 21.63 -17.54 -30.24
N LEU A 460 20.52 -17.26 -29.56
CA LEU A 460 19.65 -16.12 -29.86
C LEU A 460 19.96 -14.94 -28.93
N GLN A 461 19.85 -13.72 -29.43
CA GLN A 461 20.04 -12.50 -28.65
C GLN A 461 18.68 -11.96 -28.20
N PRO A 462 18.40 -11.87 -26.88
CA PRO A 462 17.20 -11.21 -26.39
C PRO A 462 17.20 -9.70 -26.70
N ALA A 463 16.05 -9.05 -26.55
CA ALA A 463 15.92 -7.62 -26.58
C ALA A 463 16.86 -6.98 -25.53
N PRO A 464 17.40 -5.77 -25.78
CA PRO A 464 18.32 -5.13 -24.84
C PRO A 464 17.76 -5.02 -23.42
N ALA A 465 16.47 -4.66 -23.28
CA ALA A 465 15.83 -4.49 -21.98
C ALA A 465 15.69 -5.80 -21.20
N THR A 466 15.24 -6.87 -21.85
CA THR A 466 15.06 -8.19 -21.23
C THR A 466 16.39 -8.86 -20.91
N ALA A 467 17.41 -8.66 -21.76
CA ALA A 467 18.79 -9.08 -21.50
C ALA A 467 19.36 -8.37 -20.27
N ALA A 468 19.18 -7.05 -20.16
CA ALA A 468 19.65 -6.27 -19.01
C ALA A 468 19.04 -6.75 -17.67
N VAL A 469 17.74 -7.08 -17.67
CA VAL A 469 17.08 -7.66 -16.49
C VAL A 469 17.66 -9.03 -16.15
N ARG A 470 17.76 -9.94 -17.12
CA ARG A 470 18.35 -11.28 -16.94
C ARG A 470 19.76 -11.16 -16.34
N ASP A 471 20.61 -10.31 -16.92
CA ASP A 471 22.00 -10.15 -16.49
C ASP A 471 22.10 -9.55 -15.09
N THR A 472 21.21 -8.62 -14.75
CA THR A 472 21.09 -8.06 -13.39
C THR A 472 20.72 -9.14 -12.38
N LEU A 473 19.79 -10.05 -12.70
CA LEU A 473 19.44 -11.16 -11.82
C LEU A 473 20.63 -12.12 -11.62
N ARG A 474 21.38 -12.43 -12.68
CA ARG A 474 22.60 -13.25 -12.60
C ARG A 474 23.65 -12.59 -11.70
N ALA A 475 23.87 -11.29 -11.87
CA ALA A 475 24.77 -10.50 -11.04
C ALA A 475 24.33 -10.44 -9.57
N ALA A 476 23.03 -10.49 -9.30
CA ALA A 476 22.46 -10.57 -7.95
C ALA A 476 22.55 -11.98 -7.33
N GLY A 477 23.19 -12.94 -7.99
CA GLY A 477 23.41 -14.30 -7.51
C GLY A 477 22.29 -15.30 -7.85
N VAL A 478 21.30 -14.90 -8.65
CA VAL A 478 20.24 -15.82 -9.12
C VAL A 478 20.82 -16.74 -10.17
N GLY A 479 20.93 -18.04 -9.89
CA GLY A 479 21.60 -18.95 -10.82
C GLY A 479 20.87 -19.20 -12.15
N GLY A 480 21.63 -19.53 -13.20
CA GLY A 480 21.10 -19.89 -14.52
C GLY A 480 20.62 -21.35 -14.64
N PRO A 481 20.52 -21.88 -15.88
CA PRO A 481 20.35 -23.30 -16.16
C PRO A 481 21.48 -24.15 -15.54
N GLY A 482 21.15 -25.38 -15.16
CA GLY A 482 22.07 -26.31 -14.51
C GLY A 482 21.31 -27.28 -13.59
N PRO A 483 22.03 -28.20 -12.91
CA PRO A 483 21.43 -29.16 -11.98
C PRO A 483 20.61 -28.50 -10.87
N ASP A 484 19.73 -29.28 -10.25
CA ASP A 484 18.90 -28.81 -9.14
C ASP A 484 19.74 -28.24 -7.99
N ARG A 485 19.20 -27.18 -7.38
CA ARG A 485 19.79 -26.50 -6.23
C ARG A 485 18.70 -26.00 -5.30
N TYR A 486 19.11 -25.57 -4.10
CA TYR A 486 18.21 -24.93 -3.17
C TYR A 486 17.67 -23.62 -3.76
N LEU A 487 16.41 -23.62 -4.20
CA LEU A 487 15.83 -22.56 -5.02
C LEU A 487 15.27 -21.37 -4.22
N ALA A 488 14.89 -21.56 -2.96
CA ALA A 488 14.28 -20.48 -2.17
C ALA A 488 15.15 -19.22 -2.04
N PRO A 489 16.49 -19.32 -1.85
CA PRO A 489 17.37 -18.14 -1.86
C PRO A 489 17.36 -17.36 -3.18
N ASP A 490 17.23 -18.04 -4.31
CA ASP A 490 17.12 -17.40 -5.63
C ASP A 490 15.81 -16.63 -5.75
N ILE A 491 14.69 -17.22 -5.34
CA ILE A 491 13.38 -16.56 -5.33
C ILE A 491 13.44 -15.31 -4.47
N GLU A 492 13.97 -15.43 -3.24
CA GLU A 492 14.09 -14.29 -2.32
C GLU A 492 15.09 -13.23 -2.82
N ALA A 493 16.12 -13.60 -3.58
CA ALA A 493 17.01 -12.65 -4.22
C ALA A 493 16.27 -11.82 -5.30
N VAL A 494 15.40 -12.44 -6.10
CA VAL A 494 14.57 -11.71 -7.06
C VAL A 494 13.54 -10.84 -6.33
N VAL A 495 12.90 -11.32 -5.26
CA VAL A 495 11.99 -10.51 -4.44
C VAL A 495 12.68 -9.25 -3.91
N ARG A 496 13.91 -9.38 -3.38
CA ARG A 496 14.71 -8.22 -2.94
C ARG A 496 15.08 -7.29 -4.11
N ALA A 497 15.41 -7.84 -5.28
CA ALA A 497 15.70 -7.04 -6.47
C ALA A 497 14.47 -6.23 -6.95
N LEU A 498 13.27 -6.78 -6.80
CA LEU A 498 12.01 -6.05 -7.05
C LEU A 498 11.80 -4.94 -6.02
N SER A 499 11.90 -5.25 -4.73
CA SER A 499 11.71 -4.27 -3.66
C SER A 499 12.72 -3.12 -3.71
N GLY A 500 13.95 -3.38 -4.17
CA GLY A 500 14.99 -2.37 -4.36
C GLY A 500 14.93 -1.62 -5.70
N GLY A 501 13.94 -1.89 -6.55
CA GLY A 501 13.79 -1.25 -7.86
C GLY A 501 14.82 -1.67 -8.92
N LEU A 502 15.67 -2.65 -8.64
CA LEU A 502 16.79 -3.05 -9.52
C LEU A 502 16.30 -3.57 -10.87
N VAL A 503 15.19 -4.32 -10.89
CA VAL A 503 14.65 -4.90 -12.13
C VAL A 503 14.14 -3.80 -13.07
N LEU A 504 13.36 -2.85 -12.56
CA LEU A 504 12.86 -1.73 -13.37
C LEU A 504 14.01 -0.83 -13.83
N ALA A 505 14.97 -0.52 -12.94
CA ALA A 505 16.15 0.26 -13.30
C ALA A 505 16.95 -0.42 -14.44
N ALA A 506 17.12 -1.74 -14.38
CA ALA A 506 17.80 -2.50 -15.42
C ALA A 506 17.08 -2.41 -16.76
N ALA A 507 15.76 -2.65 -16.81
CA ALA A 507 14.97 -2.51 -18.03
C ALA A 507 15.05 -1.08 -18.58
N GLN A 508 14.81 -0.09 -17.72
CA GLN A 508 14.75 1.33 -18.08
C GLN A 508 16.08 1.88 -18.60
N SER A 509 17.22 1.34 -18.13
CA SER A 509 18.57 1.78 -18.56
C SER A 509 18.81 1.65 -20.07
N THR A 510 18.03 0.80 -20.74
CA THR A 510 18.12 0.56 -22.18
C THR A 510 17.08 1.34 -23.00
N LEU A 511 16.12 1.98 -22.33
CA LEU A 511 14.94 2.61 -22.93
C LEU A 511 14.95 4.14 -22.81
N SER A 512 16.12 4.78 -22.94
CA SER A 512 16.32 6.23 -22.72
C SER A 512 15.34 7.15 -23.47
N ALA A 513 14.79 6.70 -24.61
CA ALA A 513 13.82 7.46 -25.42
C ALA A 513 12.34 7.16 -25.09
N HIS A 514 12.07 6.12 -24.31
CA HIS A 514 10.73 5.62 -24.00
C HIS A 514 10.67 5.18 -22.53
N PRO A 515 10.41 6.09 -21.58
CA PRO A 515 10.21 5.70 -20.19
C PRO A 515 9.02 4.74 -20.07
N LEU A 516 9.19 3.70 -19.26
CA LEU A 516 8.10 2.80 -18.93
C LEU A 516 7.00 3.58 -18.19
N LEU A 517 5.77 3.37 -18.63
CA LEU A 517 4.55 4.04 -18.15
C LEU A 517 3.90 3.31 -16.97
#